data_AF-A0A3D2TWB6-F1
#
_entry.id   AF-A0A3D2TWB6-F1
#
_cell.length_a   1.000
_cell.length_b   1.000
_cell.length_c   1.000
_cell.angle_alpha   90.00
_cell.angle_beta   90.00
_cell.angle_gamma   90.00
#
_symmetry.space_group_name_H-M   'P 1'
#
loop_
_entity.id
_entity.type
_entity.pdbx_description
1 polymer ?
#
loop_
_entity_poly.entity_id
_entity_poly.type
_entity_poly.pdbx_seq_one_letter_code
_entity_poly.pdbx_strand_id
1 'polypeptide(L)'
;MKISKREIAVYLAEVKNAIQNDQYRIERNVHRQDNIDLFLAYIIDERKAKEILLDLTVEDFSEIRQNTHKGYEHEQLYVFGKDIELLERIGNTKKTVSLYIKFNKLDHCYVIVVSLHEQNYPIKYYFK
;
A
#
# COMPACT_ATOMS: atom_id res chain seq x y z
N MET A 1 1.38 -21.07 -8.81
CA MET A 1 1.44 -21.30 -7.35
C MET A 1 0.15 -20.75 -6.75
N LYS A 2 -0.54 -21.50 -5.88
CA LYS A 2 -1.78 -21.03 -5.25
C LYS A 2 -1.42 -20.35 -3.94
N ILE A 3 -1.69 -19.06 -3.83
CA ILE A 3 -1.39 -18.28 -2.63
C ILE A 3 -2.49 -18.54 -1.60
N SER A 4 -2.10 -18.81 -0.36
CA SER A 4 -3.03 -19.04 0.75
C SER A 4 -3.26 -17.78 1.58
N LYS A 5 -4.44 -17.69 2.22
CA LYS A 5 -4.74 -16.62 3.18
C LYS A 5 -3.72 -16.60 4.34
N ARG A 6 -3.20 -17.76 4.75
CA ARG A 6 -2.20 -17.88 5.81
C ARG A 6 -0.86 -17.24 5.42
N GLU A 7 -0.37 -17.48 4.21
CA GLU A 7 0.87 -16.87 3.73
C GLU A 7 0.77 -15.35 3.70
N ILE A 8 -0.35 -14.82 3.18
CA ILE A 8 -0.60 -13.38 3.16
C ILE A 8 -0.79 -12.81 4.57
N ALA A 9 -1.44 -13.54 5.48
CA ALA A 9 -1.57 -13.12 6.87
C ALA A 9 -0.21 -12.97 7.57
N VAL A 10 0.70 -13.93 7.37
CA VAL A 10 2.07 -13.88 7.92
C VAL A 10 2.84 -12.70 7.33
N TYR A 11 2.84 -12.56 6.00
CA TYR A 11 3.48 -11.43 5.34
C TYR A 11 2.97 -10.08 5.85
N LEU A 12 1.65 -9.94 5.94
CA LEU A 12 1.02 -8.69 6.37
C LEU A 12 1.27 -8.41 7.85
N ALA A 13 1.36 -9.43 8.71
CA ALA A 13 1.74 -9.26 10.11
C ALA A 13 3.16 -8.70 10.25
N GLU A 14 4.12 -9.20 9.46
CA GLU A 14 5.50 -8.69 9.43
C GLU A 14 5.55 -7.24 8.92
N VAL A 15 4.80 -6.93 7.85
CA VAL A 15 4.69 -5.55 7.34
C VAL A 15 4.11 -4.61 8.39
N LYS A 16 3.02 -5.01 9.07
CA LYS A 16 2.42 -4.21 10.13
C LYS A 16 3.36 -4.02 11.32
N ASN A 17 4.13 -5.04 11.67
CA ASN A 17 5.15 -4.94 12.72
C ASN A 17 6.23 -3.91 12.36
N ALA A 18 6.75 -3.94 11.13
CA ALA A 18 7.71 -2.95 10.66
C ALA A 18 7.13 -1.53 10.70
N ILE A 19 5.90 -1.35 10.24
CA ILE A 19 5.21 -0.05 10.26
C ILE A 19 5.00 0.45 11.69
N GLN A 20 4.57 -0.41 12.60
CA GLN A 20 4.39 -0.06 14.02
C GLN A 20 5.69 0.47 14.64
N ASN A 21 6.83 -0.15 14.30
CA ASN A 21 8.17 0.23 14.77
C ASN A 21 8.83 1.35 13.95
N ASP A 22 8.07 2.03 13.07
CA ASP A 22 8.56 3.11 12.19
C ASP A 22 9.72 2.66 11.26
N GLN A 23 9.82 1.37 10.98
CA GLN A 23 10.76 0.74 10.06
C GLN A 23 10.18 0.68 8.64
N TYR A 24 9.68 1.83 8.18
CA TYR A 24 9.12 1.94 6.84
C TYR A 24 9.28 3.35 6.28
N ARG A 25 9.06 3.48 4.97
CA ARG A 25 8.85 4.79 4.32
C ARG A 25 7.82 4.69 3.21
N ILE A 26 7.17 5.80 2.94
CA ILE A 26 6.31 5.97 1.76
C ILE A 26 7.10 6.72 0.69
N GLU A 27 7.23 6.12 -0.49
CA GLU A 27 7.96 6.73 -1.60
C GLU A 27 7.20 7.95 -2.13
N ARG A 28 7.77 9.14 -1.98
CA ARG A 28 7.21 10.42 -2.48
C ARG A 28 8.29 11.20 -3.19
N ASN A 29 8.69 10.69 -4.36
CA ASN A 29 9.70 11.29 -5.22
C ASN A 29 9.09 11.66 -6.58
N VAL A 30 9.85 12.32 -7.45
CA VAL A 30 9.38 12.81 -8.77
C VAL A 30 8.87 11.70 -9.70
N HIS A 31 9.22 10.44 -9.45
CA HIS A 31 8.72 9.29 -10.20
C HIS A 31 7.46 8.65 -9.57
N ARG A 32 6.96 9.23 -8.48
CA ARG A 32 5.80 8.75 -7.71
C ARG A 32 4.78 9.87 -7.51
N GLN A 33 4.45 10.58 -8.59
CA GLN A 33 3.53 11.72 -8.55
C GLN A 33 2.16 11.32 -7.98
N ASP A 34 1.61 10.17 -8.35
CA ASP A 34 0.32 9.69 -7.82
C ASP A 34 0.33 9.57 -6.27
N ASN A 35 1.47 9.17 -5.67
CA ASN A 35 1.59 9.12 -4.21
C ASN A 35 1.58 10.53 -3.61
N ILE A 36 2.18 11.51 -4.29
CA ILE A 36 2.17 12.92 -3.86
C ILE A 36 0.76 13.49 -3.97
N ASP A 37 0.09 13.23 -5.10
CA ASP A 37 -1.25 13.74 -5.42
C ASP A 37 -2.29 13.30 -4.39
N LEU A 38 -2.18 12.07 -3.86
CA LEU A 38 -3.05 11.59 -2.79
C LEU A 38 -3.00 12.52 -1.54
N PHE A 39 -1.79 12.94 -1.13
CA PHE A 39 -1.61 13.81 0.05
C PHE A 39 -1.99 15.27 -0.23
N LEU A 40 -1.96 15.69 -1.49
CA LEU A 40 -2.43 17.01 -1.93
C LEU A 40 -3.96 17.06 -2.02
N ALA A 41 -4.59 16.01 -2.55
CA ALA A 41 -6.03 15.95 -2.76
C ALA A 41 -6.82 15.74 -1.46
N TYR A 42 -6.28 14.96 -0.51
CA TYR A 42 -6.99 14.58 0.71
C TYR A 42 -6.24 15.00 1.99
N ILE A 43 -6.98 15.13 3.09
CA ILE A 43 -6.40 15.39 4.42
C ILE A 43 -5.82 14.09 4.98
N ILE A 44 -4.62 13.77 4.52
CA ILE A 44 -3.82 12.63 4.98
C ILE A 44 -2.51 13.18 5.54
N ASP A 45 -2.34 13.04 6.85
CA ASP A 45 -1.04 13.22 7.52
C ASP A 45 -0.33 11.86 7.64
N GLU A 46 0.92 11.86 8.13
CA GLU A 46 1.70 10.62 8.32
C GLU A 46 0.97 9.61 9.22
N ARG A 47 0.25 10.10 10.23
CA ARG A 47 -0.52 9.25 11.14
C ARG A 47 -1.68 8.58 10.41
N LYS A 48 -2.45 9.32 9.60
CA LYS A 48 -3.55 8.76 8.82
C LYS A 48 -3.05 7.78 7.78
N ALA A 49 -1.93 8.07 7.13
CA ALA A 49 -1.28 7.11 6.23
C ALA A 49 -0.88 5.84 6.98
N LYS A 50 -0.26 5.95 8.17
CA LYS A 50 0.08 4.80 9.02
C LYS A 50 -1.15 3.98 9.40
N GLU A 51 -2.24 4.62 9.80
CA GLU A 51 -3.52 3.97 10.11
C GLU A 51 -4.06 3.18 8.91
N ILE A 52 -4.05 3.76 7.70
CA ILE A 52 -4.50 3.10 6.47
C ILE A 52 -3.72 1.80 6.24
N LEU A 53 -2.39 1.85 6.36
CA LEU A 53 -1.53 0.69 6.12
C LEU A 53 -1.73 -0.39 7.20
N LEU A 54 -1.94 0.02 8.45
CA LEU A 54 -2.21 -0.90 9.56
C LEU A 54 -3.62 -1.52 9.51
N ASP A 55 -4.56 -0.90 8.82
CA ASP A 55 -5.94 -1.39 8.65
C ASP A 55 -6.10 -2.40 7.50
N LEU A 56 -5.04 -2.70 6.74
CA LEU A 56 -5.10 -3.70 5.68
C LEU A 56 -5.42 -5.09 6.23
N THR A 57 -6.20 -5.85 5.50
CA THR A 57 -6.57 -7.23 5.82
C THR A 57 -6.12 -8.18 4.73
N VAL A 58 -6.22 -9.48 4.98
CA VAL A 58 -5.92 -10.49 3.96
C VAL A 58 -6.86 -10.38 2.76
N GLU A 59 -8.11 -9.94 2.97
CA GLU A 59 -9.10 -9.77 1.90
C GLU A 59 -8.80 -8.59 0.97
N ASP A 60 -7.91 -7.69 1.38
CA ASP A 60 -7.44 -6.55 0.60
C ASP A 60 -6.33 -6.95 -0.39
N PHE A 61 -5.80 -8.16 -0.28
CA PHE A 61 -4.73 -8.67 -1.14
C PHE A 61 -5.20 -8.90 -2.57
N SER A 62 -4.38 -8.46 -3.52
CA SER A 62 -4.63 -8.60 -4.96
C SER A 62 -3.69 -9.60 -5.61
N GLU A 63 -2.38 -9.36 -5.54
CA GLU A 63 -1.38 -10.19 -6.23
C GLU A 63 0.04 -9.93 -5.72
N ILE A 64 0.94 -10.83 -6.09
CA ILE A 64 2.40 -10.64 -5.97
C ILE A 64 2.94 -10.37 -7.37
N ARG A 65 3.72 -9.32 -7.54
CA ARG A 65 4.40 -8.98 -8.80
C ARG A 65 5.91 -9.11 -8.63
N GLN A 66 6.59 -9.64 -9.65
CA GLN A 66 8.03 -9.55 -9.71
C GLN A 66 8.45 -8.11 -9.95
N ASN A 67 9.45 -7.62 -9.23
CA ASN A 67 10.04 -6.32 -9.55
C ASN A 67 10.77 -6.42 -10.90
N THR A 68 10.45 -5.53 -11.83
CA THR A 68 11.04 -5.50 -13.19
C THR A 68 12.12 -4.44 -13.34
N HIS A 69 12.42 -3.68 -12.29
CA HIS A 69 13.50 -2.71 -12.30
C HIS A 69 14.86 -3.41 -12.32
N LYS A 70 15.73 -2.97 -13.23
CA LYS A 70 17.06 -3.54 -13.39
C LYS A 70 17.86 -3.45 -12.08
N GLY A 71 18.39 -4.57 -11.61
CA GLY A 71 19.10 -4.70 -10.33
C GLY A 71 18.23 -5.09 -9.14
N TYR A 72 16.90 -5.13 -9.29
CA TYR A 72 15.94 -5.46 -8.25
C TYR A 72 15.07 -6.67 -8.61
N GLU A 73 15.45 -7.42 -9.65
CA GLU A 73 14.65 -8.51 -10.21
C GLU A 73 14.49 -9.71 -9.28
N HIS A 74 15.15 -9.71 -8.12
CA HIS A 74 14.98 -10.70 -7.07
C HIS A 74 13.86 -10.34 -6.09
N GLU A 75 13.38 -9.09 -6.09
CA GLU A 75 12.38 -8.60 -5.15
C GLU A 75 10.95 -8.91 -5.58
N GLN A 76 10.10 -9.18 -4.60
CA GLN A 76 8.66 -9.36 -4.79
C GLN A 76 7.87 -8.18 -4.23
N LEU A 77 6.94 -7.69 -5.03
CA LEU A 77 6.05 -6.58 -4.70
C LEU A 77 4.66 -7.10 -4.39
N TYR A 78 4.15 -6.79 -3.20
CA TYR A 78 2.83 -7.25 -2.76
C TYR A 78 1.84 -6.12 -2.94
N VAL A 79 0.76 -6.41 -3.68
CA VAL A 79 -0.26 -5.42 -4.05
C VAL A 79 -1.53 -5.65 -3.24
N PHE A 80 -2.05 -4.57 -2.68
CA PHE A 80 -3.30 -4.51 -1.94
C PHE A 80 -4.20 -3.41 -2.51
N GLY A 81 -5.51 -3.63 -2.46
CA GLY A 81 -6.53 -2.62 -2.72
C GLY A 81 -7.34 -2.34 -1.47
N LYS A 82 -7.77 -1.10 -1.23
CA LYS A 82 -8.63 -0.80 -0.09
C LYS A 82 -9.51 0.41 -0.34
N ASP A 83 -10.81 0.24 -0.15
CA ASP A 83 -11.75 1.37 -0.13
C ASP A 83 -11.71 2.04 1.24
N ILE A 84 -11.52 3.36 1.27
CA ILE A 84 -11.53 4.15 2.49
C ILE A 84 -12.24 5.48 2.30
N GLU A 85 -12.95 5.94 3.33
CA GLU A 85 -13.50 7.28 3.38
C GLU A 85 -12.39 8.30 3.72
N LEU A 86 -12.13 9.24 2.82
CA LEU A 86 -11.17 10.32 2.98
C LEU A 86 -11.86 11.69 2.86
N LEU A 87 -11.35 12.67 3.58
CA LEU A 87 -11.80 14.06 3.50
C LEU A 87 -10.97 14.79 2.44
N GLU A 88 -11.62 15.38 1.45
CA GLU A 88 -10.96 16.22 0.45
C GLU A 88 -10.37 17.46 1.13
N ARG A 89 -9.13 17.80 0.77
CA ARG A 89 -8.43 18.98 1.28
C ARG A 89 -9.07 20.28 0.80
N ILE A 90 -9.66 20.25 -0.40
CA ILE A 90 -10.43 21.34 -0.98
C ILE A 90 -11.91 20.93 -0.99
N GLY A 91 -12.81 21.80 -0.53
CA GLY A 91 -14.25 21.53 -0.58
C GLY A 91 -14.83 20.79 0.64
N ASN A 92 -13.97 20.24 1.54
CA ASN A 92 -14.38 19.65 2.82
C ASN A 92 -15.45 18.55 2.70
N THR A 93 -15.43 17.80 1.59
CA THR A 93 -16.37 16.69 1.33
C THR A 93 -15.69 15.37 1.62
N LYS A 94 -16.42 14.42 2.20
CA LYS A 94 -15.95 13.05 2.36
C LYS A 94 -16.24 12.23 1.11
N LYS A 95 -15.25 11.47 0.65
CA LYS A 95 -15.35 10.60 -0.52
C LYS A 95 -14.82 9.21 -0.19
N THR A 96 -15.50 8.18 -0.69
CA THR A 96 -14.93 6.83 -0.73
C THR A 96 -13.90 6.76 -1.84
N VAL A 97 -12.66 6.48 -1.47
CA VAL A 97 -11.51 6.40 -2.36
C VAL A 97 -11.00 4.97 -2.36
N SER A 98 -10.91 4.38 -3.55
CA SER A 98 -10.28 3.07 -3.74
C SER A 98 -8.77 3.26 -3.88
N LEU A 99 -8.01 2.81 -2.89
CA LEU A 99 -6.55 2.94 -2.88
C LEU A 99 -5.87 1.75 -3.56
N TYR A 100 -4.80 2.04 -4.29
CA TYR A 100 -3.80 1.08 -4.76
C TYR A 100 -2.56 1.17 -3.86
N ILE A 101 -2.23 0.07 -3.20
CA ILE A 101 -1.13 -0.01 -2.23
C ILE A 101 -0.16 -1.09 -2.66
N LYS A 102 1.13 -0.77 -2.66
CA LYS A 102 2.18 -1.72 -3.04
C LYS A 102 3.36 -1.67 -2.08
N PHE A 103 3.67 -2.81 -1.49
CA PHE A 103 4.80 -2.97 -0.59
C PHE A 103 5.96 -3.66 -1.29
N ASN A 104 7.16 -3.21 -0.94
CA ASN A 104 8.39 -3.97 -1.07
C ASN A 104 8.95 -4.17 0.33
N LYS A 105 8.98 -5.42 0.80
CA LYS A 105 9.51 -5.76 2.13
C LYS A 105 10.91 -6.34 1.92
N LEU A 106 11.90 -5.66 2.47
CA LEU A 106 13.30 -6.06 2.37
C LEU A 106 13.64 -7.10 3.44
N ASP A 107 14.73 -7.84 3.23
CA ASP A 107 15.16 -8.93 4.12
C ASP A 107 15.46 -8.49 5.56
N HIS A 108 15.79 -7.21 5.78
CA HIS A 108 16.02 -6.62 7.11
C HIS A 108 14.75 -6.10 7.78
N CYS A 109 13.59 -6.63 7.42
CA CYS A 109 12.27 -6.23 7.95
C CYS A 109 11.90 -4.75 7.70
N TYR A 110 12.62 -4.04 6.83
CA TYR A 110 12.25 -2.68 6.43
C TYR A 110 11.23 -2.71 5.28
N VAL A 111 10.19 -1.88 5.38
CA VAL A 111 9.12 -1.82 4.38
C VAL A 111 9.19 -0.53 3.57
N ILE A 112 9.28 -0.66 2.26
CA ILE A 112 9.08 0.45 1.33
C ILE A 112 7.64 0.37 0.82
N VAL A 113 6.84 1.39 1.11
CA VAL A 113 5.52 1.58 0.50
C VAL A 113 5.75 2.27 -0.84
N VAL A 114 5.89 1.45 -1.88
CA VAL A 114 6.21 1.89 -3.24
C VAL A 114 5.05 2.66 -3.86
N SER A 115 3.82 2.24 -3.58
CA SER A 115 2.59 2.90 -4.03
C SER A 115 1.63 3.08 -2.84
N LEU A 116 1.08 4.27 -2.72
CA LEU A 116 -0.05 4.62 -1.86
C LEU A 116 -0.77 5.77 -2.55
N HIS A 117 -1.70 5.45 -3.44
CA HIS A 117 -2.42 6.43 -4.26
C HIS A 117 -3.84 5.93 -4.60
N GLU A 118 -4.70 6.83 -5.11
CA GLU A 118 -6.00 6.45 -5.66
C GLU A 118 -5.79 5.50 -6.86
N GLN A 119 -6.60 4.44 -6.97
CA GLN A 119 -6.45 3.47 -8.04
C GLN A 119 -6.77 4.12 -9.40
N ASN A 120 -5.87 3.97 -10.37
CA ASN A 120 -6.12 4.42 -11.74
C ASN A 120 -6.97 3.41 -12.53
N TYR A 121 -6.95 2.14 -12.09
CA TYR A 121 -7.68 1.03 -12.70
C TYR A 121 -8.28 0.14 -11.61
N PRO A 122 -9.40 -0.56 -11.88
CA PRO A 122 -9.99 -1.49 -10.92
C PRO A 122 -9.01 -2.58 -10.48
N ILE A 123 -8.93 -2.81 -9.17
CA ILE A 123 -8.14 -3.90 -8.60
C ILE A 123 -8.96 -5.18 -8.53
N LYS A 124 -8.36 -6.31 -8.91
CA LYS A 124 -8.90 -7.65 -8.67
C LYS A 124 -8.37 -8.20 -7.35
N TYR A 125 -9.26 -8.51 -6.42
CA TYR A 125 -8.91 -9.15 -5.15
C TYR A 125 -8.69 -10.65 -5.35
N TYR A 126 -7.64 -11.21 -4.73
CA TYR A 126 -7.28 -12.62 -4.94
C TYR A 126 -8.26 -13.58 -4.24
N PHE A 127 -8.78 -13.16 -3.08
CA PHE A 127 -9.57 -14.01 -2.19
C PHE A 127 -11.08 -13.74 -2.23
N LYS A 128 -11.52 -12.83 -3.12
CA LYS A 128 -12.94 -12.49 -3.33
C LYS A 128 -13.41 -12.98 -4.70
#